data_AF-A0A1H9P2Q6-F1
#
_entry.id   AF-A0A1H9P2Q6-F1
#
_cell.length_a   1.000
_cell.length_b   1.000
_cell.length_c   1.000
_cell.angle_alpha   90.00
_cell.angle_beta   90.00
_cell.angle_gamma   90.00
#
_symmetry.space_group_name_H-M   'P 1'
#
loop_
_entity.id
_entity.type
_entity.pdbx_description
1 polymer ?
#
loop_
_entity_poly.entity_id
_entity_poly.type
_entity_poly.pdbx_seq_one_letter_code
_entity_poly.pdbx_strand_id
1 'polypeptide(L)'
;MLNARRGAAGATVLLLAQGIQAQAAGFIEDSQGSLMLRNFYFDRDYKGESSISARREWAQGFILNLKSGFTEGPVGFGLDLQGMLGVQLDSSRDRAGTGLLPVDRSSGKAESEYSELGITGKVRYSKSELNVGTVMPRLPILISSPARLLWQTFRGSHLRSQDIPGLSFQGGYLTRMNQRDSTDYQKIAIAAPNGRFDGTAESDQFLFFGGDYTGISGLTLSYYHARLDEIYQQNYLGAIHQFKLGPGEFKTDFRYFLSDEEGEGKAGSVDNQYVGLNFGYKLGGHRLTVGGSLSSGDSAMPYIAGSEPHLISEYALSSEFLN
;
A
#
# COMPACT_ATOMS: atom_id res chain seq x y z
N MET A 1 -10.27 -55.98 1.23
CA MET A 1 -9.76 -54.79 0.52
C MET A 1 -10.81 -53.70 0.60
N LEU A 2 -10.65 -52.79 1.58
CA LEU A 2 -11.62 -51.72 1.84
C LEU A 2 -11.45 -50.57 0.85
N ASN A 3 -12.45 -50.38 -0.02
CA ASN A 3 -12.65 -49.18 -0.80
C ASN A 3 -13.26 -48.09 0.09
N ALA A 4 -12.44 -47.16 0.58
CA ALA A 4 -12.93 -45.97 1.27
C ALA A 4 -13.21 -44.86 0.24
N ARG A 5 -14.43 -44.84 -0.31
CA ARG A 5 -15.03 -43.65 -0.91
C ARG A 5 -15.18 -42.60 0.19
N ARG A 6 -14.38 -41.53 0.17
CA ARG A 6 -14.66 -40.33 0.97
C ARG A 6 -15.61 -39.45 0.16
N GLY A 7 -16.87 -39.42 0.61
CA GLY A 7 -17.93 -38.60 0.03
C GLY A 7 -17.61 -37.12 0.19
N ALA A 8 -17.72 -36.38 -0.91
CA ALA A 8 -17.91 -34.94 -0.87
C ALA A 8 -19.35 -34.69 -0.39
N ALA A 9 -19.50 -34.15 0.82
CA ALA A 9 -20.78 -33.63 1.27
C ALA A 9 -21.04 -32.30 0.53
N GLY A 10 -21.79 -32.39 -0.56
CA GLY A 10 -22.42 -31.23 -1.18
C GLY A 10 -23.59 -30.77 -0.30
N ALA A 11 -23.53 -29.54 0.18
CA ALA A 11 -24.69 -28.85 0.72
C ALA A 11 -25.23 -27.95 -0.41
N THR A 12 -26.16 -28.48 -1.21
CA THR A 12 -26.99 -27.68 -2.10
C THR A 12 -28.16 -27.15 -1.29
N VAL A 13 -28.14 -25.87 -0.93
CA VAL A 13 -29.33 -25.15 -0.48
C VAL A 13 -29.89 -24.43 -1.71
N LEU A 14 -30.97 -24.97 -2.25
CA LEU A 14 -31.78 -24.29 -3.26
C LEU A 14 -32.73 -23.34 -2.52
N LEU A 15 -32.45 -22.04 -2.58
CA LEU A 15 -33.37 -20.98 -2.15
C LEU A 15 -33.94 -20.31 -3.41
N LEU A 16 -35.10 -20.79 -3.85
CA LEU A 16 -35.96 -20.06 -4.78
C LEU A 16 -36.68 -18.97 -3.97
N ALA A 17 -36.11 -17.77 -3.98
CA ALA A 17 -36.81 -16.56 -3.58
C ALA A 17 -37.06 -15.71 -4.84
N GLN A 18 -38.22 -15.87 -5.46
CA GLN A 18 -38.78 -14.83 -6.32
C GLN A 18 -39.37 -13.75 -5.41
N GLY A 19 -38.51 -12.83 -5.00
CA GLY A 19 -38.89 -11.54 -4.43
C GLY A 19 -38.40 -10.46 -5.38
N ILE A 20 -39.23 -9.46 -5.64
CA ILE A 20 -38.89 -8.27 -6.41
C ILE A 20 -37.61 -7.68 -5.79
N GLN A 21 -36.47 -7.81 -6.47
CA GLN A 21 -35.27 -7.08 -6.09
C GLN A 21 -35.53 -5.61 -6.45
N ALA A 22 -35.87 -4.81 -5.44
CA ALA A 22 -35.42 -3.43 -5.47
C ALA A 22 -33.91 -3.50 -5.65
N GLN A 23 -33.40 -3.11 -6.81
CA GLN A 23 -31.97 -2.87 -6.97
C GLN A 23 -31.66 -1.69 -6.06
N ALA A 24 -31.20 -1.97 -4.85
CA ALA A 24 -30.43 -0.99 -4.09
C ALA A 24 -29.25 -0.62 -5.00
N ALA A 25 -29.33 0.57 -5.58
CA ALA A 25 -28.30 1.21 -6.39
C ALA A 25 -28.40 2.69 -6.06
N GLY A 26 -27.56 3.17 -5.14
CA GLY A 26 -27.76 4.52 -4.62
C GLY A 26 -26.73 4.94 -3.59
N PHE A 27 -26.66 6.25 -3.36
CA PHE A 27 -25.65 6.85 -2.49
C PHE A 27 -25.68 6.28 -1.07
N ILE A 28 -26.88 6.10 -0.49
CA ILE A 28 -27.04 5.57 0.87
C ILE A 28 -27.20 4.05 0.84
N GLU A 29 -27.93 3.55 -0.14
CA GLU A 29 -28.34 2.15 -0.28
C GLU A 29 -27.13 1.22 -0.46
N ASP A 30 -26.10 1.68 -1.19
CA ASP A 30 -24.84 0.95 -1.38
C ASP A 30 -23.73 1.41 -0.43
N SER A 31 -24.07 2.17 0.62
CA SER A 31 -23.08 2.61 1.59
C SER A 31 -22.52 1.43 2.38
N GLN A 32 -21.20 1.45 2.59
CA GLN A 32 -20.48 0.46 3.38
C GLN A 32 -19.72 1.14 4.52
N GLY A 33 -19.82 0.56 5.72
CA GLY A 33 -19.08 1.00 6.90
C GLY A 33 -18.22 -0.13 7.45
N SER A 34 -17.03 0.19 7.93
CA SER A 34 -16.19 -0.73 8.70
C SER A 34 -15.47 0.00 9.82
N LEU A 35 -15.37 -0.65 10.98
CA LEU A 35 -14.56 -0.19 12.10
C LEU A 35 -13.53 -1.28 12.41
N MET A 36 -12.25 -0.93 12.28
CA MET A 36 -11.14 -1.81 12.65
C MET A 36 -10.58 -1.37 14.00
N LEU A 37 -10.52 -2.32 14.94
CA LEU A 37 -9.82 -2.16 16.21
C LEU A 37 -8.46 -2.86 16.11
N ARG A 38 -7.37 -2.13 16.33
CA ARG A 38 -6.00 -2.67 16.25
C ARG A 38 -5.28 -2.50 17.57
N ASN A 39 -5.02 -3.59 18.29
CA ASN A 39 -4.11 -3.57 19.42
C ASN A 39 -2.70 -3.93 18.91
N PHE A 40 -1.73 -3.03 19.06
CA PHE A 40 -0.41 -3.18 18.44
C PHE A 40 0.69 -2.93 19.46
N TYR A 41 1.39 -3.99 19.87
CA TYR A 41 2.68 -3.92 20.55
C TYR A 41 3.81 -4.06 19.52
N PHE A 42 4.76 -3.13 19.53
CA PHE A 42 5.94 -3.18 18.67
C PHE A 42 7.19 -3.10 19.55
N ASP A 43 8.18 -3.96 19.25
CA ASP A 43 9.44 -4.02 19.98
C ASP A 43 10.60 -4.29 19.00
N ARG A 44 11.44 -3.29 18.82
CA ARG A 44 12.73 -3.41 18.13
C ARG A 44 13.84 -3.25 19.16
N ASP A 45 14.42 -4.37 19.54
CA ASP A 45 15.53 -4.49 20.47
C ASP A 45 16.85 -4.45 19.69
N TYR A 46 17.64 -3.38 19.88
CA TYR A 46 18.90 -3.18 19.16
C TYR A 46 20.00 -3.98 19.84
N LYS A 47 20.76 -4.75 19.03
CA LYS A 47 21.92 -5.52 19.48
C LYS A 47 23.21 -4.85 19.01
N GLY A 48 24.25 -4.90 19.85
CA GLY A 48 25.55 -4.28 19.58
C GLY A 48 25.64 -2.83 20.07
N GLU A 49 26.56 -2.07 19.49
CA GLU A 49 26.75 -0.65 19.80
C GLU A 49 25.62 0.18 19.18
N SER A 50 24.73 0.70 20.01
CA SER A 50 23.64 1.59 19.62
C SER A 50 23.44 2.66 20.67
N SER A 51 23.15 3.89 20.25
CA SER A 51 22.77 4.98 21.15
C SER A 51 21.37 4.79 21.76
N ILE A 52 20.61 3.80 21.26
CA ILE A 52 19.25 3.48 21.67
C ILE A 52 19.17 1.98 21.94
N SER A 53 18.70 1.58 23.13
CA SER A 53 18.57 0.17 23.50
C SER A 53 17.40 -0.51 22.80
N ALA A 54 16.24 0.15 22.73
CA ALA A 54 15.05 -0.36 22.06
C ALA A 54 14.16 0.78 21.54
N ARG A 55 13.39 0.50 20.48
CA ARG A 55 12.18 1.26 20.14
C ARG A 55 11.00 0.35 20.48
N ARG A 56 10.19 0.72 21.47
CA ARG A 56 9.15 -0.14 22.04
C ARG A 56 7.94 0.66 22.49
N GLU A 57 6.79 0.35 21.92
CA GLU A 57 5.53 1.04 22.20
C GLU A 57 4.35 0.06 22.11
N TRP A 58 3.31 0.33 22.88
CA TRP A 58 2.04 -0.36 22.82
C TRP A 58 0.92 0.66 22.63
N ALA A 59 0.06 0.43 21.65
CA ALA A 59 -1.04 1.34 21.34
C ALA A 59 -2.31 0.61 20.89
N GLN A 60 -3.44 1.28 21.03
CA GLN A 60 -4.74 0.88 20.51
C GLN A 60 -5.16 1.84 19.38
N GLY A 61 -5.49 1.29 18.22
CA GLY A 61 -5.94 2.01 17.05
C GLY A 61 -7.40 1.73 16.73
N PHE A 62 -8.07 2.74 16.19
CA PHE A 62 -9.45 2.70 15.68
C PHE A 62 -9.44 3.29 14.28
N ILE A 63 -9.85 2.52 13.28
CA ILE A 63 -9.93 2.98 11.88
C ILE A 63 -11.36 2.77 11.40
N LEU A 64 -12.10 3.86 11.28
CA LEU A 64 -13.45 3.91 10.72
C LEU A 64 -13.36 4.26 9.24
N ASN A 65 -13.87 3.41 8.36
CA ASN A 65 -14.07 3.72 6.95
C ASN A 65 -15.56 3.69 6.63
N LEU A 66 -16.09 4.81 6.16
CA LEU A 66 -17.44 4.94 5.63
C LEU A 66 -17.34 5.30 4.15
N LYS A 67 -17.95 4.49 3.30
CA LYS A 67 -17.94 4.69 1.85
C LYS A 67 -19.36 4.77 1.35
N SER A 68 -19.75 5.86 0.72
CA SER A 68 -21.05 5.91 0.07
C SER A 68 -21.08 5.01 -1.16
N GLY A 69 -22.29 4.68 -1.60
CA GLY A 69 -22.56 4.30 -2.98
C GLY A 69 -22.34 5.46 -3.96
N PHE A 70 -22.85 5.31 -5.18
CA PHE A 70 -22.89 6.40 -6.16
C PHE A 70 -24.33 6.82 -6.40
N THR A 71 -24.57 8.11 -6.63
CA THR A 71 -25.86 8.61 -7.12
C THR A 71 -26.24 7.94 -8.44
N GLU A 72 -27.53 7.76 -8.68
CA GLU A 72 -28.05 7.24 -9.94
C GLU A 72 -27.74 8.19 -11.11
N GLY A 73 -27.57 7.61 -12.30
CA GLY A 73 -27.31 8.34 -13.54
C GLY A 73 -26.07 7.87 -14.28
N PRO A 74 -25.81 8.41 -15.49
CA PRO A 74 -24.65 8.06 -16.29
C PRO A 74 -23.33 8.48 -15.63
N VAL A 75 -23.36 9.55 -14.83
CA VAL A 75 -22.27 10.00 -13.96
C VAL A 75 -22.74 9.89 -12.53
N GLY A 76 -22.10 9.01 -11.76
CA GLY A 76 -22.40 8.81 -10.35
C GLY A 76 -21.44 9.60 -9.46
N PHE A 77 -21.97 10.22 -8.40
CA PHE A 77 -21.19 10.93 -7.39
C PHE A 77 -21.23 10.18 -6.06
N GLY A 78 -20.12 10.17 -5.34
CA GLY A 78 -19.98 9.53 -4.04
C GLY A 78 -19.07 10.33 -3.10
N LEU A 79 -19.11 9.96 -1.82
CA LEU A 79 -18.30 10.53 -0.76
C LEU A 79 -17.83 9.41 0.18
N ASP A 80 -16.52 9.38 0.43
CA ASP A 80 -15.90 8.52 1.42
C ASP A 80 -15.37 9.35 2.58
N LEU A 81 -15.46 8.79 3.79
CA LEU A 81 -14.92 9.33 5.03
C LEU A 81 -14.06 8.27 5.72
N GLN A 82 -12.89 8.68 6.19
CA GLN A 82 -12.00 7.85 7.00
C GLN A 82 -11.66 8.59 8.30
N GLY A 83 -12.04 8.02 9.43
CA GLY A 83 -11.61 8.49 10.74
C GLY A 83 -10.57 7.53 11.32
N MET A 84 -9.47 8.06 11.84
CA MET A 84 -8.45 7.28 12.51
C MET A 84 -8.13 7.87 13.88
N LEU A 85 -7.95 7.02 14.89
CA LEU A 85 -7.59 7.40 16.25
C LEU A 85 -6.58 6.40 16.78
N GLY A 86 -5.46 6.88 17.32
CA GLY A 86 -4.50 6.09 18.08
C GLY A 86 -4.46 6.55 19.53
N VAL A 87 -4.39 5.59 20.46
CA VAL A 87 -4.29 5.82 21.91
C VAL A 87 -3.10 5.05 22.45
N GLN A 88 -2.23 5.73 23.17
CA GLN A 88 -1.07 5.14 23.83
C GLN A 88 -1.53 4.22 24.99
N LEU A 89 -0.94 3.03 25.05
CA LEU A 89 -1.05 2.12 26.20
C LEU A 89 0.28 2.04 26.98
N ASP A 90 1.41 2.03 26.28
CA ASP A 90 2.75 2.11 26.86
C ASP A 90 3.72 2.80 25.90
N SER A 91 4.46 3.80 26.39
CA SER A 91 5.62 4.39 25.71
C SER A 91 6.42 5.22 26.74
N SER A 92 7.69 5.45 26.45
CA SER A 92 8.59 6.26 27.26
C SER A 92 9.58 6.99 26.35
N ARG A 93 10.16 8.10 26.81
CA ARG A 93 11.08 8.92 26.00
C ARG A 93 12.24 8.12 25.40
N ASP A 94 12.78 7.18 26.15
CA ASP A 94 13.90 6.33 25.77
C ASP A 94 13.52 5.20 24.79
N ARG A 95 12.22 4.94 24.59
CA ARG A 95 11.70 3.85 23.74
C ARG A 95 10.72 4.30 22.65
N ALA A 96 10.29 5.56 22.64
CA ALA A 96 9.34 6.11 21.67
C ALA A 96 9.88 6.06 20.24
N GLY A 97 9.04 6.27 19.22
CA GLY A 97 9.48 6.37 17.82
C GLY A 97 9.53 5.03 17.09
N THR A 98 8.55 4.17 17.38
CA THR A 98 8.30 2.95 16.58
C THR A 98 7.47 3.25 15.34
N GLY A 99 6.88 4.45 15.24
CA GLY A 99 5.90 4.83 14.23
C GLY A 99 4.47 4.39 14.55
N LEU A 100 4.19 3.92 15.77
CA LEU A 100 2.82 3.69 16.26
C LEU A 100 2.16 4.99 16.74
N LEU A 101 2.95 5.91 17.31
CA LEU A 101 2.51 7.15 17.94
C LEU A 101 3.39 8.31 17.42
N PRO A 102 2.83 9.51 17.20
CA PRO A 102 3.62 10.71 16.97
C PRO A 102 4.56 10.97 18.13
N VAL A 103 5.75 11.48 17.84
CA VAL A 103 6.74 11.86 18.85
C VAL A 103 6.95 13.37 18.81
N ASP A 104 6.70 14.04 19.93
CA ASP A 104 7.00 15.46 20.07
C ASP A 104 8.51 15.69 19.96
N ARG A 105 8.91 16.50 18.98
CA ARG A 105 10.34 16.74 18.68
C ARG A 105 11.07 17.46 19.81
N SER A 106 10.35 18.25 20.62
CA SER A 106 10.98 19.03 21.70
C SER A 106 11.28 18.19 22.94
N SER A 107 10.35 17.31 23.31
CA SER A 107 10.41 16.52 24.53
C SER A 107 10.78 15.06 24.29
N GLY A 108 10.77 14.58 23.04
CA GLY A 108 11.02 13.18 22.68
C GLY A 108 10.00 12.20 23.24
N LYS A 109 8.85 12.68 23.74
CA LYS A 109 7.77 11.84 24.27
C LYS A 109 6.80 11.49 23.15
N ALA A 110 6.28 10.28 23.18
CA ALA A 110 5.13 9.91 22.36
C ALA A 110 3.87 10.65 22.86
N GLU A 111 3.01 11.03 21.93
CA GLU A 111 1.71 11.60 22.24
C GLU A 111 0.78 10.53 22.85
N SER A 112 -0.03 10.93 23.84
CA SER A 112 -0.96 10.02 24.50
C SER A 112 -2.11 9.58 23.60
N GLU A 113 -2.50 10.43 22.65
CA GLU A 113 -3.49 10.14 21.62
C GLU A 113 -3.25 11.01 20.39
N TYR A 114 -3.74 10.55 19.23
CA TYR A 114 -3.72 11.32 17.99
C TYR A 114 -4.85 10.85 17.07
N SER A 115 -5.37 11.77 16.25
CA SER A 115 -6.47 11.44 15.34
C SER A 115 -6.35 12.15 14.01
N GLU A 116 -6.96 11.54 12.99
CA GLU A 116 -6.97 12.01 11.63
C GLU A 116 -8.37 11.83 11.02
N LEU A 117 -8.74 12.75 10.11
CA LEU A 117 -9.96 12.67 9.33
C LEU A 117 -9.65 12.88 7.84
N GLY A 118 -9.90 11.85 7.05
CA GLY A 118 -9.85 11.87 5.60
C GLY A 118 -11.24 11.99 4.99
N ILE A 119 -11.35 12.81 3.93
CA ILE A 119 -12.58 12.95 3.14
C ILE A 119 -12.20 12.86 1.66
N THR A 120 -13.01 12.13 0.89
CA THR A 120 -12.75 11.86 -0.54
C THR A 120 -14.03 11.93 -1.34
N GLY A 121 -14.09 12.86 -2.29
CA GLY A 121 -15.13 12.88 -3.30
C GLY A 121 -14.84 11.87 -4.40
N LYS A 122 -15.87 11.17 -4.88
CA LYS A 122 -15.77 10.15 -5.93
C LYS A 122 -16.67 10.50 -7.10
N VAL A 123 -16.17 10.31 -8.32
CA VAL A 123 -16.96 10.41 -9.55
C VAL A 123 -16.77 9.13 -10.34
N ARG A 124 -17.86 8.52 -10.79
CA ARG A 124 -17.85 7.31 -11.61
C ARG A 124 -18.55 7.54 -12.93
N TYR A 125 -17.91 7.12 -14.01
CA TYR A 125 -18.49 7.01 -15.33
C TYR A 125 -18.09 5.66 -15.94
N SER A 126 -19.06 4.85 -16.35
CA SER A 126 -18.80 3.46 -16.79
C SER A 126 -18.00 2.66 -15.75
N LYS A 127 -16.84 2.11 -16.11
CA LYS A 127 -15.91 1.39 -15.22
C LYS A 127 -14.71 2.25 -14.82
N SER A 128 -14.83 3.57 -14.95
CA SER A 128 -13.84 4.56 -14.54
C SER A 128 -14.30 5.30 -13.29
N GLU A 129 -13.41 5.40 -12.31
CA GLU A 129 -13.63 6.05 -11.02
C GLU A 129 -12.49 7.03 -10.74
N LEU A 130 -12.84 8.30 -10.51
CA LEU A 130 -11.94 9.34 -10.07
C LEU A 130 -12.21 9.65 -8.60
N ASN A 131 -11.18 9.55 -7.77
CA ASN A 131 -11.19 9.92 -6.37
C ASN A 131 -10.38 11.20 -6.17
N VAL A 132 -10.93 12.18 -5.42
CA VAL A 132 -10.27 13.45 -5.11
C VAL A 132 -10.38 13.73 -3.62
N GLY A 133 -9.25 13.90 -2.95
CA GLY A 133 -9.19 14.10 -1.50
C GLY A 133 -8.14 13.20 -0.87
N THR A 134 -8.52 12.46 0.18
CA THR A 134 -7.65 11.50 0.88
C THR A 134 -7.60 10.18 0.11
N VAL A 135 -6.43 9.80 -0.38
CA VAL A 135 -6.23 8.57 -1.16
C VAL A 135 -5.15 7.71 -0.51
N MET A 136 -5.26 6.40 -0.72
CA MET A 136 -4.29 5.42 -0.23
C MET A 136 -3.85 4.54 -1.41
N PRO A 137 -2.91 5.01 -2.24
CA PRO A 137 -2.42 4.24 -3.37
C PRO A 137 -1.81 2.91 -2.93
N ARG A 138 -2.05 1.86 -3.71
CA ARG A 138 -1.44 0.54 -3.55
C ARG A 138 -0.94 0.06 -4.90
N LEU A 139 0.12 0.70 -5.34
CA LEU A 139 0.76 0.51 -6.65
C LEU A 139 2.22 0.07 -6.43
N PRO A 140 2.84 -0.64 -7.39
CA PRO A 140 4.25 -1.01 -7.27
C PRO A 140 5.20 0.19 -7.02
N ILE A 141 4.84 1.37 -7.54
CA ILE A 141 5.60 2.63 -7.39
C ILE A 141 5.22 3.45 -6.16
N LEU A 142 4.12 3.11 -5.47
CA LEU A 142 3.67 3.79 -4.26
C LEU A 142 2.67 2.93 -3.49
N ILE A 143 3.08 2.45 -2.32
CA ILE A 143 2.21 1.75 -1.37
C ILE A 143 2.10 2.59 -0.11
N SER A 144 0.93 3.20 0.10
CA SER A 144 0.53 3.75 1.41
C SER A 144 0.74 2.69 2.49
N SER A 145 1.62 2.97 3.45
CA SER A 145 1.99 1.98 4.47
C SER A 145 0.85 1.65 5.43
N PRO A 146 0.47 0.37 5.55
CA PRO A 146 -0.40 -0.11 6.62
C PRO A 146 0.39 -0.70 7.81
N ALA A 147 1.72 -0.56 7.80
CA ALA A 147 2.64 -1.40 8.59
C ALA A 147 2.77 -0.99 10.07
N ARG A 148 2.06 0.04 10.52
CA ARG A 148 2.01 0.51 11.91
C ARG A 148 0.56 0.57 12.40
N LEU A 149 0.28 1.44 13.36
CA LEU A 149 -1.03 1.54 14.02
C LEU A 149 -2.09 2.04 13.04
N LEU A 150 -1.90 3.25 12.54
CA LEU A 150 -2.76 3.90 11.54
C LEU A 150 -2.11 3.81 10.15
N TRP A 151 -2.84 4.26 9.14
CA TRP A 151 -2.42 4.14 7.74
C TRP A 151 -1.79 5.45 7.26
N GLN A 152 -0.74 5.34 6.45
CA GLN A 152 -0.26 6.49 5.69
C GLN A 152 -1.28 6.88 4.61
N THR A 153 -1.57 8.17 4.48
CA THR A 153 -2.50 8.69 3.47
C THR A 153 -1.85 9.78 2.61
N PHE A 154 -2.43 10.02 1.44
CA PHE A 154 -2.01 11.07 0.52
C PHE A 154 -3.16 11.98 0.18
N ARG A 155 -2.86 13.24 -0.16
CA ARG A 155 -3.84 14.19 -0.68
C ARG A 155 -3.64 14.38 -2.17
N GLY A 156 -4.70 14.21 -2.95
CA GLY A 156 -4.63 14.40 -4.40
C GLY A 156 -5.80 13.80 -5.15
N SER A 157 -5.54 13.45 -6.41
CA SER A 157 -6.47 12.75 -7.29
C SER A 157 -5.92 11.39 -7.72
N HIS A 158 -6.79 10.39 -7.82
CA HIS A 158 -6.46 9.05 -8.29
C HIS A 158 -7.60 8.54 -9.17
N LEU A 159 -7.30 8.32 -10.45
CA LEU A 159 -8.16 7.72 -11.45
C LEU A 159 -7.85 6.23 -11.57
N ARG A 160 -8.88 5.40 -11.63
CA ARG A 160 -8.81 3.99 -12.03
C ARG A 160 -9.84 3.71 -13.11
N SER A 161 -9.43 3.02 -14.17
CA SER A 161 -10.31 2.62 -15.28
C SER A 161 -10.16 1.14 -15.61
N GLN A 162 -11.29 0.49 -15.85
CA GLN A 162 -11.38 -0.89 -16.36
C GLN A 162 -12.28 -0.97 -17.60
N ASP A 163 -12.37 0.12 -18.37
CA ASP A 163 -13.22 0.19 -19.57
C ASP A 163 -12.67 -0.69 -20.71
N ILE A 164 -11.37 -0.94 -20.73
CA ILE A 164 -10.72 -1.83 -21.71
C ILE A 164 -10.64 -3.26 -21.12
N PRO A 165 -11.21 -4.29 -21.78
CA PRO A 165 -11.15 -5.67 -21.30
C PRO A 165 -9.72 -6.14 -21.03
N GLY A 166 -9.50 -6.68 -19.84
CA GLY A 166 -8.21 -7.20 -19.41
C GLY A 166 -7.20 -6.12 -19.00
N LEU A 167 -7.49 -4.82 -19.14
CA LEU A 167 -6.60 -3.74 -18.73
C LEU A 167 -7.21 -2.95 -17.56
N SER A 168 -6.48 -2.85 -16.46
CA SER A 168 -6.77 -1.96 -15.34
C SER A 168 -5.79 -0.79 -15.37
N PHE A 169 -6.19 0.34 -15.94
CA PHE A 169 -5.39 1.56 -15.98
C PHE A 169 -5.56 2.38 -14.70
N GLN A 170 -4.49 3.01 -14.23
CA GLN A 170 -4.47 3.88 -13.07
C GLN A 170 -3.58 5.08 -13.33
N GLY A 171 -3.97 6.25 -12.82
CA GLY A 171 -3.13 7.45 -12.86
C GLY A 171 -3.53 8.43 -11.77
N GLY A 172 -2.63 9.32 -11.39
CA GLY A 172 -2.90 10.24 -10.30
C GLY A 172 -1.90 11.37 -10.16
N TYR A 173 -2.29 12.31 -9.33
CA TYR A 173 -1.55 13.51 -8.99
C TYR A 173 -1.72 13.76 -7.49
N LEU A 174 -0.64 13.62 -6.73
CA LEU A 174 -0.62 13.78 -5.28
C LEU A 174 0.22 14.99 -4.91
N THR A 175 -0.21 15.75 -3.90
CA THR A 175 0.48 16.98 -3.49
C THR A 175 1.00 16.94 -2.06
N ARG A 176 0.41 16.10 -1.21
CA ARG A 176 0.78 15.98 0.20
C ARG A 176 0.72 14.54 0.66
N MET A 177 1.47 14.24 1.71
CA MET A 177 1.39 12.98 2.45
C MET A 177 1.09 13.26 3.91
N ASN A 178 0.31 12.39 4.55
CA ASN A 178 0.23 12.31 6.00
C ASN A 178 0.86 10.97 6.42
N GLN A 179 1.85 11.05 7.30
CA GLN A 179 2.54 9.86 7.79
C GLN A 179 1.67 9.09 8.76
N ARG A 180 1.93 7.79 8.89
CA ARG A 180 1.20 6.85 9.78
C ARG A 180 1.27 7.21 11.27
N ASP A 181 2.19 8.10 11.65
CA ASP A 181 2.47 8.61 12.98
C ASP A 181 2.45 10.16 13.01
N SER A 182 1.58 10.77 12.20
CA SER A 182 1.39 12.23 12.15
C SER A 182 -0.10 12.60 12.07
N THR A 183 -0.41 13.87 12.25
CA THR A 183 -1.79 14.41 12.18
C THR A 183 -1.95 15.49 11.10
N ASP A 184 -0.89 15.82 10.36
CA ASP A 184 -0.89 16.88 9.37
C ASP A 184 -0.38 16.43 8.00
N TYR A 185 -0.95 17.06 6.96
CA TYR A 185 -0.54 16.86 5.58
C TYR A 185 0.70 17.71 5.25
N GLN A 186 1.82 17.04 5.01
CA GLN A 186 3.12 17.62 4.74
C GLN A 186 3.46 17.50 3.24
N LYS A 187 4.50 18.23 2.78
CA LYS A 187 5.06 18.00 1.45
C LYS A 187 5.52 16.54 1.32
N ILE A 188 5.56 16.01 0.10
CA ILE A 188 5.99 14.63 -0.13
C ILE A 188 7.52 14.60 -0.07
N ALA A 189 8.11 13.69 0.69
CA ALA A 189 9.55 13.60 0.88
C ALA A 189 10.07 12.23 0.46
N ILE A 190 11.36 12.16 0.14
CA ILE A 190 12.06 10.91 -0.15
C ILE A 190 12.48 10.21 1.15
N ALA A 191 12.47 8.88 1.15
CA ALA A 191 13.04 8.10 2.25
C ALA A 191 14.58 8.07 2.17
N ALA A 192 15.25 8.49 3.25
CA ALA A 192 16.72 8.52 3.33
C ALA A 192 17.33 7.65 4.46
N PRO A 193 16.92 6.38 4.66
CA PRO A 193 17.63 5.50 5.58
C PRO A 193 19.11 5.37 5.18
N ASN A 194 19.98 5.20 6.17
CA ASN A 194 21.43 5.05 6.02
C ASN A 194 22.12 6.21 5.26
N GLY A 195 21.50 7.40 5.19
CA GLY A 195 22.07 8.56 4.51
C GLY A 195 22.20 8.39 3.00
N ARG A 196 21.44 7.48 2.40
CA ARG A 196 21.51 7.16 0.96
C ARG A 196 21.04 8.29 0.02
N PHE A 197 20.32 9.27 0.57
CA PHE A 197 19.79 10.47 -0.10
C PHE A 197 19.76 11.63 0.91
N ASP A 198 19.60 12.87 0.45
CA ASP A 198 19.28 13.99 1.35
C ASP A 198 17.84 13.83 1.90
N GLY A 199 17.75 13.50 3.19
CA GLY A 199 16.47 13.30 3.88
C GLY A 199 15.66 14.57 4.14
N THR A 200 16.19 15.75 3.80
CA THR A 200 15.47 17.03 3.87
C THR A 200 14.79 17.40 2.55
N ALA A 201 15.04 16.63 1.48
CA ALA A 201 14.46 16.88 0.17
C ALA A 201 12.94 16.63 0.18
N GLU A 202 12.19 17.67 -0.19
CA GLU A 202 10.75 17.68 -0.31
C GLU A 202 10.32 18.05 -1.73
N SER A 203 9.18 17.52 -2.14
CA SER A 203 8.54 17.71 -3.43
C SER A 203 7.12 18.23 -3.24
N ASP A 204 6.69 19.06 -4.18
CA ASP A 204 5.33 19.59 -4.21
C ASP A 204 4.34 18.66 -4.93
N GLN A 205 4.84 17.72 -5.74
CA GLN A 205 4.01 16.94 -6.66
C GLN A 205 4.55 15.51 -6.85
N PHE A 206 3.64 14.55 -6.83
CA PHE A 206 3.90 13.19 -7.28
C PHE A 206 2.89 12.80 -8.36
N LEU A 207 3.38 12.58 -9.56
CA LEU A 207 2.61 12.15 -10.72
C LEU A 207 2.85 10.68 -10.99
N PHE A 208 1.81 9.93 -11.32
CA PHE A 208 1.99 8.56 -11.77
C PHE A 208 0.92 8.15 -12.78
N PHE A 209 1.27 7.17 -13.61
CA PHE A 209 0.33 6.44 -14.45
C PHE A 209 0.85 5.03 -14.72
N GLY A 210 -0.05 4.12 -15.07
CA GLY A 210 0.30 2.75 -15.36
C GLY A 210 -0.91 1.83 -15.38
N GLY A 211 -0.68 0.53 -15.36
CA GLY A 211 -1.75 -0.43 -15.27
C GLY A 211 -1.29 -1.87 -15.32
N ASP A 212 -2.27 -2.74 -15.10
CA ASP A 212 -2.13 -4.18 -15.11
C ASP A 212 -2.93 -4.77 -16.27
N TYR A 213 -2.31 -5.66 -17.03
CA TYR A 213 -2.93 -6.42 -18.10
C TYR A 213 -3.07 -7.90 -17.74
N THR A 214 -4.29 -8.43 -17.81
CA THR A 214 -4.69 -9.80 -17.45
C THR A 214 -5.38 -10.53 -18.60
N GLY A 215 -5.21 -10.07 -19.85
CA GLY A 215 -5.82 -10.71 -21.02
C GLY A 215 -5.21 -12.07 -21.40
N ILE A 216 -4.10 -12.47 -20.76
CA ILE A 216 -3.43 -13.76 -20.97
C ILE A 216 -3.69 -14.64 -19.74
N SER A 217 -4.21 -15.84 -19.94
CA SER A 217 -4.58 -16.75 -18.84
C SER A 217 -3.39 -17.02 -17.92
N GLY A 218 -3.58 -16.80 -16.62
CA GLY A 218 -2.56 -17.01 -15.59
C GLY A 218 -1.46 -15.95 -15.54
N LEU A 219 -1.38 -15.01 -16.48
CA LEU A 219 -0.33 -13.99 -16.57
C LEU A 219 -0.88 -12.59 -16.31
N THR A 220 -0.32 -11.90 -15.32
CA THR A 220 -0.48 -10.46 -15.11
C THR A 220 0.81 -9.76 -15.54
N LEU A 221 0.70 -8.83 -16.49
CA LEU A 221 1.77 -7.92 -16.87
C LEU A 221 1.46 -6.53 -16.30
N SER A 222 2.46 -5.86 -15.74
CA SER A 222 2.29 -4.56 -15.11
C SER A 222 3.33 -3.57 -15.62
N TYR A 223 2.90 -2.34 -15.90
CA TYR A 223 3.80 -1.22 -16.16
C TYR A 223 3.32 0.01 -15.40
N TYR A 224 4.24 0.69 -14.74
CA TYR A 224 3.97 1.96 -14.07
C TYR A 224 5.13 2.93 -14.29
N HIS A 225 4.80 4.21 -14.45
CA HIS A 225 5.72 5.32 -14.42
C HIS A 225 5.31 6.29 -13.32
N ALA A 226 6.28 6.79 -12.56
CA ALA A 226 6.06 7.75 -11.51
C ALA A 226 7.16 8.82 -11.51
N ARG A 227 6.80 10.02 -11.07
CA ARG A 227 7.68 11.16 -10.95
C ARG A 227 7.41 11.88 -9.63
N LEU A 228 8.44 11.94 -8.79
CA LEU A 228 8.48 12.81 -7.62
C LEU A 228 9.26 14.06 -8.02
N ASP A 229 8.53 15.16 -8.20
CA ASP A 229 9.00 16.39 -8.80
C ASP A 229 10.24 16.95 -8.08
N GLU A 230 11.27 17.30 -8.85
CA GLU A 230 12.59 17.77 -8.45
C GLU A 230 13.44 16.76 -7.66
N ILE A 231 13.07 15.46 -7.69
CA ILE A 231 13.76 14.42 -6.91
C ILE A 231 14.10 13.20 -7.76
N TYR A 232 13.10 12.44 -8.22
CA TYR A 232 13.33 11.21 -8.97
C TYR A 232 12.17 10.86 -9.89
N GLN A 233 12.48 10.13 -10.96
CA GLN A 233 11.51 9.39 -11.75
C GLN A 233 11.77 7.89 -11.66
N GLN A 234 10.72 7.08 -11.80
CA GLN A 234 10.81 5.64 -11.65
C GLN A 234 9.86 4.93 -12.61
N ASN A 235 10.42 3.99 -13.37
CA ASN A 235 9.68 3.05 -14.18
C ASN A 235 9.64 1.70 -13.46
N TYR A 236 8.49 1.03 -13.50
CA TYR A 236 8.31 -0.32 -13.00
C TYR A 236 7.78 -1.23 -14.11
N LEU A 237 8.40 -2.40 -14.25
CA LEU A 237 7.91 -3.51 -15.06
C LEU A 237 7.69 -4.72 -14.15
N GLY A 238 6.52 -5.35 -14.27
CA GLY A 238 6.16 -6.52 -13.48
C GLY A 238 5.58 -7.63 -14.35
N ALA A 239 5.87 -8.88 -13.97
CA ALA A 239 5.20 -10.04 -14.54
C ALA A 239 4.95 -11.10 -13.46
N ILE A 240 3.67 -11.43 -13.23
CA ILE A 240 3.27 -12.53 -12.35
C ILE A 240 2.59 -13.60 -13.20
N HIS A 241 3.15 -14.80 -13.24
CA HIS A 241 2.57 -15.94 -13.94
C HIS A 241 2.23 -17.04 -12.94
N GLN A 242 1.00 -17.52 -12.98
CA GLN A 242 0.51 -18.62 -12.14
C GLN A 242 -0.11 -19.69 -13.04
N PHE A 243 0.41 -20.91 -12.93
CA PHE A 243 -0.06 -22.04 -13.73
C PHE A 243 -0.03 -23.34 -12.93
N LYS A 244 -0.85 -24.31 -13.34
CA LYS A 244 -0.83 -25.66 -12.75
C LYS A 244 0.44 -26.38 -13.15
N LEU A 245 1.12 -26.97 -12.17
CA LEU A 245 2.29 -27.81 -12.37
C LEU A 245 2.09 -29.10 -11.59
N GLY A 246 1.74 -30.18 -12.30
CA GLY A 246 1.35 -31.45 -11.69
C GLY A 246 0.20 -31.29 -10.69
N PRO A 247 0.30 -31.84 -9.46
CA PRO A 247 -0.75 -31.72 -8.44
C PRO A 247 -0.81 -30.33 -7.76
N GLY A 248 0.16 -29.45 -8.06
CA GLY A 248 0.29 -28.14 -7.42
C GLY A 248 0.12 -26.96 -8.37
N GLU A 249 0.55 -25.80 -7.89
CA GLU A 249 0.51 -24.54 -8.61
C GLU A 249 1.87 -23.86 -8.49
N PHE A 250 2.42 -23.46 -9.64
CA PHE A 250 3.68 -22.74 -9.71
C PHE A 250 3.43 -21.27 -9.99
N LYS A 251 4.13 -20.40 -9.27
CA LYS A 251 4.10 -18.94 -9.42
C LYS A 251 5.50 -18.45 -9.78
N THR A 252 5.58 -17.58 -10.79
CA THR A 252 6.73 -16.69 -11.03
C THR A 252 6.33 -15.25 -10.76
N ASP A 253 7.22 -14.46 -10.18
CA ASP A 253 7.04 -13.04 -9.84
C ASP A 253 8.33 -12.32 -10.22
N PHE A 254 8.28 -11.54 -11.30
CA PHE A 254 9.38 -10.71 -11.79
C PHE A 254 9.03 -9.25 -11.54
N ARG A 255 10.01 -8.49 -11.04
CA ARG A 255 9.88 -7.05 -10.78
C ARG A 255 11.14 -6.35 -11.23
N TYR A 256 10.99 -5.29 -11.98
CA TYR A 256 12.09 -4.43 -12.40
C TYR A 256 11.74 -2.98 -12.12
N PHE A 257 12.63 -2.29 -11.42
CA PHE A 257 12.58 -0.84 -11.26
C PHE A 257 13.79 -0.22 -11.96
N LEU A 258 13.55 0.86 -12.69
CA LEU A 258 14.57 1.74 -13.22
C LEU A 258 14.28 3.14 -12.69
N SER A 259 15.23 3.70 -11.96
CA SER A 259 15.13 4.99 -11.29
C SER A 259 16.27 5.89 -11.70
N ASP A 260 15.90 7.12 -12.06
CA ASP A 260 16.81 8.16 -12.49
C ASP A 260 16.46 9.47 -11.75
N GLU A 261 17.44 10.37 -11.69
CA GLU A 261 17.26 11.73 -11.20
C GLU A 261 16.19 12.47 -12.02
N GLU A 262 15.44 13.36 -11.36
CA GLU A 262 14.49 14.23 -12.02
C GLU A 262 14.61 15.68 -11.52
N GLY A 263 14.44 16.62 -12.45
CA GLY A 263 14.55 18.05 -12.19
C GLY A 263 15.94 18.47 -11.69
N GLU A 264 15.96 19.28 -10.65
CA GLU A 264 17.16 19.77 -9.96
C GLU A 264 17.87 18.71 -9.11
N GLY A 265 17.30 17.50 -8.93
CA GLY A 265 17.93 16.44 -8.15
C GLY A 265 18.11 16.81 -6.67
N LYS A 266 17.08 17.36 -6.03
CA LYS A 266 17.15 17.92 -4.66
C LYS A 266 17.59 16.93 -3.59
N ALA A 267 17.44 15.62 -3.84
CA ALA A 267 17.87 14.57 -2.93
C ALA A 267 19.29 14.05 -3.18
N GLY A 268 20.01 14.64 -4.14
CA GLY A 268 21.23 14.09 -4.72
C GLY A 268 20.95 13.16 -5.90
N SER A 269 22.02 12.58 -6.44
CA SER A 269 21.95 11.73 -7.63
C SER A 269 21.14 10.46 -7.39
N VAL A 270 20.28 10.15 -8.36
CA VAL A 270 19.54 8.89 -8.44
C VAL A 270 19.95 8.18 -9.74
N ASP A 271 20.55 7.02 -9.58
CA ASP A 271 20.86 6.05 -10.63
C ASP A 271 20.73 4.65 -10.03
N ASN A 272 19.57 4.04 -10.26
CA ASN A 272 19.30 2.72 -9.70
C ASN A 272 18.52 1.83 -10.66
N GLN A 273 18.97 0.58 -10.72
CA GLN A 273 18.25 -0.53 -11.32
C GLN A 273 18.05 -1.62 -10.27
N TYR A 274 16.81 -2.03 -10.08
CA TYR A 274 16.47 -3.17 -9.22
C TYR A 274 15.83 -4.26 -10.07
N VAL A 275 16.33 -5.49 -9.96
CA VAL A 275 15.71 -6.69 -10.54
C VAL A 275 15.40 -7.65 -9.41
N GLY A 276 14.14 -8.05 -9.28
CA GLY A 276 13.67 -9.08 -8.36
C GLY A 276 13.06 -10.25 -9.11
N LEU A 277 13.41 -11.47 -8.70
CA LEU A 277 12.80 -12.71 -9.19
C LEU A 277 12.41 -13.60 -8.02
N ASN A 278 11.17 -14.07 -8.01
CA ASN A 278 10.69 -15.02 -7.02
C ASN A 278 9.86 -16.14 -7.68
N PHE A 279 10.17 -17.37 -7.29
CA PHE A 279 9.49 -18.59 -7.68
C PHE A 279 8.78 -19.19 -6.48
N GLY A 280 7.60 -19.77 -6.67
CA GLY A 280 6.86 -20.43 -5.62
C GLY A 280 6.11 -21.65 -6.10
N TYR A 281 6.17 -22.75 -5.36
CA TYR A 281 5.36 -23.93 -5.62
C TYR A 281 4.43 -24.20 -4.44
N LYS A 282 3.13 -24.26 -4.70
CA LYS A 282 2.09 -24.56 -3.72
C LYS A 282 1.57 -25.97 -3.95
N LEU A 283 1.54 -26.79 -2.89
CA LEU A 283 0.96 -28.12 -2.89
C LEU A 283 0.15 -28.33 -1.60
N GLY A 284 -1.17 -28.47 -1.75
CA GLY A 284 -2.09 -28.53 -0.60
C GLY A 284 -1.94 -27.28 0.29
N GLY A 285 -1.64 -27.50 1.57
CA GLY A 285 -1.38 -26.42 2.55
C GLY A 285 0.05 -25.90 2.57
N HIS A 286 0.98 -26.51 1.83
CA HIS A 286 2.39 -26.12 1.83
C HIS A 286 2.71 -25.18 0.67
N ARG A 287 3.68 -24.28 0.89
CA ARG A 287 4.28 -23.44 -0.15
C ARG A 287 5.78 -23.36 0.09
N LEU A 288 6.56 -23.69 -0.93
CA LEU A 288 8.00 -23.42 -0.97
C LEU A 288 8.24 -22.24 -1.91
N THR A 289 9.02 -21.26 -1.47
CA THR A 289 9.42 -20.10 -2.27
C THR A 289 10.92 -19.96 -2.29
N VAL A 290 11.45 -19.54 -3.44
CA VAL A 290 12.85 -19.16 -3.61
C VAL A 290 12.87 -17.89 -4.44
N GLY A 291 13.60 -16.89 -3.96
CA GLY A 291 13.70 -15.62 -4.64
C GLY A 291 15.01 -14.93 -4.33
N GLY A 292 15.34 -13.96 -5.16
CA GLY A 292 16.52 -13.12 -5.01
C GLY A 292 16.30 -11.80 -5.72
N SER A 293 17.14 -10.83 -5.39
CA SER A 293 17.16 -9.56 -6.08
C SER A 293 18.58 -9.05 -6.27
N LEU A 294 18.74 -8.21 -7.28
CA LEU A 294 19.96 -7.49 -7.58
C LEU A 294 19.61 -6.01 -7.67
N SER A 295 20.40 -5.18 -6.99
CA SER A 295 20.37 -3.72 -7.12
C SER A 295 21.71 -3.26 -7.69
N SER A 296 21.69 -2.41 -8.70
CA SER A 296 22.86 -1.85 -9.37
C SER A 296 22.66 -0.38 -9.70
N GLY A 297 23.72 0.31 -10.10
CA GLY A 297 23.76 1.76 -10.28
C GLY A 297 24.49 2.45 -9.13
N ASP A 298 24.71 3.74 -9.28
CA ASP A 298 25.48 4.55 -8.33
C ASP A 298 24.67 4.97 -7.08
N SER A 299 23.34 4.75 -7.06
CA SER A 299 22.48 5.03 -5.92
C SER A 299 21.67 3.81 -5.43
N ALA A 300 21.13 3.92 -4.22
CA ALA A 300 20.09 2.99 -3.74
C ALA A 300 18.76 3.21 -4.50
N MET A 301 17.79 2.30 -4.36
CA MET A 301 16.46 2.50 -4.94
C MET A 301 15.68 3.58 -4.16
N PRO A 302 15.20 4.65 -4.81
CA PRO A 302 14.40 5.68 -4.17
C PRO A 302 12.96 5.21 -3.92
N TYR A 303 12.35 5.73 -2.85
CA TYR A 303 10.92 5.61 -2.56
C TYR A 303 10.46 6.73 -1.63
N ILE A 304 9.16 7.02 -1.61
CA ILE A 304 8.56 8.07 -0.75
C ILE A 304 8.68 7.70 0.73
N ALA A 305 9.05 8.66 1.57
CA ALA A 305 9.17 8.50 3.01
C ALA A 305 7.90 7.91 3.64
N GLY A 306 8.07 6.91 4.51
CA GLY A 306 6.96 6.24 5.20
C GLY A 306 6.12 5.30 4.33
N SER A 307 6.32 5.27 3.01
CA SER A 307 5.70 4.29 2.12
C SER A 307 6.43 2.93 2.13
N GLU A 308 5.80 1.92 1.54
CA GLU A 308 6.40 0.58 1.40
C GLU A 308 6.91 0.34 -0.03
N PRO A 309 8.22 0.06 -0.22
CA PRO A 309 8.75 -0.26 -1.53
C PRO A 309 8.30 -1.67 -1.93
N HIS A 310 7.90 -1.85 -3.19
CA HIS A 310 7.34 -3.12 -3.68
C HIS A 310 8.43 -4.12 -4.11
N LEU A 311 9.42 -4.34 -3.25
CA LEU A 311 10.57 -5.21 -3.52
C LEU A 311 10.27 -6.69 -3.27
N ILE A 312 11.06 -7.55 -3.89
CA ILE A 312 11.25 -8.94 -3.46
C ILE A 312 12.32 -8.92 -2.37
N SER A 313 11.86 -8.67 -1.15
CA SER A 313 12.61 -8.84 0.09
C SER A 313 11.76 -9.69 1.04
N GLU A 314 12.37 -10.17 2.14
CA GLU A 314 12.00 -11.22 3.11
C GLU A 314 10.57 -11.24 3.69
N TYR A 315 9.53 -10.99 2.89
CA TYR A 315 8.13 -10.83 3.29
C TYR A 315 7.88 -9.73 4.33
N ALA A 316 8.89 -8.91 4.67
CA ALA A 316 8.76 -7.77 5.56
C ALA A 316 8.01 -6.64 4.85
N LEU A 317 6.78 -6.37 5.31
CA LEU A 317 5.92 -5.29 4.81
C LEU A 317 6.36 -3.89 5.27
N SER A 318 7.52 -3.75 5.93
CA SER A 318 8.00 -2.47 6.43
C SER A 318 9.41 -2.17 5.94
N SER A 319 9.54 -1.05 5.23
CA SER A 319 10.77 -0.52 4.65
C SER A 319 11.89 -0.28 5.66
N GLU A 320 11.55 -0.13 6.94
CA GLU A 320 12.52 0.04 8.02
C GLU A 320 13.35 -1.23 8.31
N PHE A 321 12.90 -2.41 7.84
CA PHE A 321 13.65 -3.66 7.95
C PHE A 321 14.37 -4.04 6.65
N LEU A 322 14.20 -3.22 5.61
CA LEU A 322 14.87 -3.38 4.32
C LEU A 322 16.18 -2.61 4.35
N ASN A 323 17.13 -3.07 5.15
CA ASN A 323 18.50 -2.56 5.19
C ASN A 323 19.46 -3.70 5.51
#